data_AF-A0A2S2NG74-F1
#
_entry.id   AF-A0A2S2NG74-F1
#
_cell.length_a   1.000
_cell.length_b   1.000
_cell.length_c   1.000
_cell.angle_alpha   90.00
_cell.angle_beta   90.00
_cell.angle_gamma   90.00
#
_symmetry.space_group_name_H-M   'P 1'
#
loop_
_entity.id
_entity.type
_entity.pdbx_description
1 polymer ?
#
loop_
_entity_poly.entity_id
_entity_poly.type
_entity_poly.pdbx_seq_one_letter_code
_entity_poly.pdbx_strand_id
1 'polypeptide(L)'
;MMSCKLAMQLFSNTMAATIKTCVYTGELKSKTALQTANMIKFLNNLLDVLNSMNLYNSNPFKCAISSERPQQLQFLEKARSTFESLEKICIKNKKSITTRPLCFDGMCWTINSIIMLYNEQKEIGYTYILTGRLNSDVIENTFSVFRQRGGYNRNPTARIFRTTFRLNAKMCLMKPSFSSNCEPDNDTHLMTNEDNETKLIDTDSSFSSSSSISMLSIDNSLEEQEAVINLENCSNTYFAGYLAMKCLLKFSCSNCEQLMIKSDNIPNQLEYLIFCKNYDS
;
A
#
# COMPACT_ATOMS: atom_id res chain seq x y z
N MET A 1 -17.42 -7.40 10.24
CA MET A 1 -16.74 -7.82 9.00
C MET A 1 -16.80 -6.65 8.03
N MET A 2 -15.82 -5.74 8.07
CA MET A 2 -15.64 -4.61 7.14
C MET A 2 -14.29 -3.97 7.47
N SER A 3 -13.21 -4.66 7.15
CA SER A 3 -11.86 -4.11 7.30
C SER A 3 -11.18 -4.22 5.96
N CYS A 4 -11.13 -3.11 5.22
CA CYS A 4 -10.36 -3.01 3.98
C CYS A 4 -8.90 -3.40 4.22
N LYS A 5 -8.36 -3.11 5.42
CA LYS A 5 -7.00 -3.50 5.83
C LYS A 5 -6.73 -4.99 5.65
N LEU A 6 -7.63 -5.87 6.07
CA LEU A 6 -7.42 -7.32 5.95
C LEU A 6 -7.42 -7.77 4.48
N ALA A 7 -8.32 -7.21 3.66
CA ALA A 7 -8.37 -7.49 2.24
C ALA A 7 -7.09 -7.01 1.53
N MET A 8 -6.60 -5.81 1.84
CA MET A 8 -5.36 -5.26 1.27
C MET A 8 -4.13 -6.05 1.69
N GLN A 9 -4.09 -6.57 2.92
CA GLN A 9 -3.01 -7.45 3.38
C GLN A 9 -2.98 -8.76 2.58
N LEU A 10 -4.16 -9.35 2.31
CA LEU A 10 -4.29 -10.56 1.52
C LEU A 10 -3.88 -10.34 0.05
N PHE A 11 -4.33 -9.24 -0.56
CA PHE A 11 -4.00 -8.85 -1.93
C PHE A 11 -2.74 -7.97 -2.00
N SER A 12 -1.66 -8.38 -1.33
CA SER A 12 -0.41 -7.62 -1.30
C SER A 12 0.70 -8.23 -2.16
N ASN A 13 1.64 -7.39 -2.59
CA ASN A 13 2.86 -7.83 -3.27
C ASN A 13 3.63 -8.88 -2.46
N THR A 14 3.73 -8.67 -1.14
CA THR A 14 4.40 -9.60 -0.23
C THR A 14 3.73 -10.98 -0.25
N MET A 15 2.39 -11.04 -0.21
CA MET A 15 1.68 -12.32 -0.28
C MET A 15 1.94 -13.06 -1.59
N ALA A 16 1.91 -12.35 -2.73
CA ALA A 16 2.25 -12.95 -4.01
C ALA A 16 3.71 -13.46 -4.05
N ALA A 17 4.65 -12.66 -3.53
CA ALA A 17 6.06 -13.02 -3.50
C ALA A 17 6.34 -14.24 -2.61
N THR A 18 5.70 -14.31 -1.44
CA THR A 18 5.79 -15.45 -0.54
C THR A 18 5.25 -16.72 -1.20
N ILE A 19 4.08 -16.67 -1.85
CA ILE A 19 3.53 -17.85 -2.55
C ILE A 19 4.47 -18.33 -3.65
N LYS A 20 5.03 -17.41 -4.47
CA LYS A 20 6.02 -17.76 -5.50
C LYS A 20 7.26 -18.40 -4.89
N THR A 21 7.77 -17.83 -3.80
CA THR A 21 8.94 -18.35 -3.09
C THR A 21 8.69 -19.76 -2.58
N CYS A 22 7.56 -20.03 -1.92
CA CYS A 22 7.20 -21.37 -1.46
C CYS A 22 7.07 -22.39 -2.60
N VAL A 23 6.64 -21.95 -3.79
CA VAL A 23 6.60 -22.82 -4.97
C VAL A 23 8.04 -23.12 -5.45
N TYR A 24 8.92 -22.13 -5.49
CA TYR A 24 10.33 -22.29 -5.91
C TYR A 24 11.17 -23.10 -4.93
N THR A 25 10.94 -22.97 -3.63
CA THR A 25 11.58 -23.79 -2.58
C THR A 25 10.98 -25.20 -2.47
N GLY A 26 9.87 -25.47 -3.18
CA GLY A 26 9.19 -26.76 -3.16
C GLY A 26 8.34 -27.04 -1.92
N GLU A 27 8.19 -26.06 -1.02
CA GLU A 27 7.37 -26.14 0.19
C GLU A 27 5.87 -26.12 -0.11
N LEU A 28 5.46 -25.44 -1.18
CA LEU A 28 4.07 -25.39 -1.64
C LEU A 28 3.89 -26.15 -2.95
N LYS A 29 3.36 -27.37 -2.85
CA LYS A 29 3.06 -28.24 -4.00
C LYS A 29 1.61 -28.08 -4.42
N SER A 30 1.34 -27.11 -5.29
CA SER A 30 0.02 -26.92 -5.88
C SER A 30 0.11 -26.49 -7.34
N LYS A 31 -0.76 -27.08 -8.18
CA LYS A 31 -0.87 -26.75 -9.61
C LYS A 31 -1.44 -25.34 -9.86
N THR A 32 -2.08 -24.74 -8.86
CA THR A 32 -2.77 -23.45 -8.96
C THR A 32 -2.08 -22.32 -8.17
N ALA A 33 -1.04 -22.63 -7.39
CA ALA A 33 -0.39 -21.66 -6.51
C ALA A 33 0.24 -20.50 -7.29
N LEU A 34 0.91 -20.80 -8.40
CA LEU A 34 1.55 -19.77 -9.23
C LEU A 34 0.52 -18.83 -9.87
N GLN A 35 -0.58 -19.37 -10.38
CA GLN A 35 -1.70 -18.60 -10.94
C GLN A 35 -2.36 -17.74 -9.86
N THR A 36 -2.52 -18.28 -8.65
CA THR A 36 -3.05 -17.55 -7.49
C THR A 36 -2.14 -16.38 -7.12
N ALA A 37 -0.83 -16.60 -7.05
CA ALA A 37 0.14 -15.54 -6.78
C ALA A 37 0.10 -14.44 -7.85
N ASN A 38 -0.01 -14.82 -9.13
CA ASN A 38 -0.12 -13.87 -10.23
C ASN A 38 -1.41 -13.06 -10.17
N MET A 39 -2.54 -13.67 -9.80
CA MET A 39 -3.80 -12.96 -9.58
C MET A 39 -3.70 -11.98 -8.39
N ILE A 40 -3.09 -12.40 -7.29
CA ILE A 40 -2.85 -11.54 -6.11
C ILE A 40 -1.98 -10.33 -6.50
N LYS A 41 -0.89 -10.56 -7.25
CA LYS A 41 -0.02 -9.48 -7.73
C LYS A 41 -0.74 -8.53 -8.69
N PHE A 42 -1.56 -9.08 -9.59
CA PHE A 42 -2.40 -8.30 -10.50
C PHE A 42 -3.38 -7.40 -9.73
N LEU A 43 -4.08 -7.95 -8.74
CA LEU A 43 -4.98 -7.17 -7.88
C LEU A 43 -4.23 -6.13 -7.04
N ASN A 44 -3.07 -6.47 -6.46
CA ASN A 44 -2.22 -5.52 -5.75
C ASN A 44 -1.89 -4.31 -6.63
N ASN A 45 -1.35 -4.56 -7.83
CA ASN A 45 -0.94 -3.50 -8.73
C ASN A 45 -2.14 -2.65 -9.20
N LEU A 46 -3.30 -3.28 -9.44
CA LEU A 46 -4.52 -2.55 -9.76
C LEU A 46 -4.96 -1.63 -8.63
N LEU A 47 -4.99 -2.15 -7.41
CA LEU A 47 -5.38 -1.36 -6.23
C LEU A 47 -4.38 -0.24 -5.94
N ASP A 48 -3.08 -0.47 -6.15
CA ASP A 48 -2.05 0.57 -6.05
C ASP A 48 -2.29 1.70 -7.07
N VAL A 49 -2.60 1.36 -8.34
CA VAL A 49 -2.91 2.35 -9.38
C VAL A 49 -4.20 3.09 -9.10
N LEU A 50 -5.22 2.41 -8.56
CA LEU A 50 -6.52 3.02 -8.22
C LEU A 50 -6.49 3.81 -6.91
N ASN A 51 -5.39 3.78 -6.15
CA ASN A 51 -5.25 4.48 -4.88
C ASN A 51 -3.90 5.24 -4.77
N SER A 52 -3.43 5.80 -5.89
CA SER A 52 -2.19 6.57 -5.92
C SER A 52 -2.38 7.96 -5.30
N MET A 53 -1.49 8.29 -4.36
CA MET A 53 -1.47 9.57 -3.64
C MET A 53 -0.23 10.41 -3.92
N ASN A 54 0.79 9.84 -4.57
CA ASN A 54 2.08 10.48 -4.77
C ASN A 54 2.44 10.55 -6.26
N LEU A 55 3.10 11.64 -6.67
CA LEU A 55 3.60 11.78 -8.04
C LEU A 55 4.73 10.77 -8.35
N TYR A 56 5.57 10.50 -7.35
CA TYR A 56 6.71 9.59 -7.45
C TYR A 56 6.69 8.59 -6.28
N ASN A 57 7.01 7.34 -6.58
CA ASN A 57 7.14 6.26 -5.61
C ASN A 57 8.12 5.20 -6.15
N SER A 58 8.76 4.45 -5.25
CA SER A 58 9.61 3.32 -5.65
C SER A 58 8.83 2.19 -6.33
N ASN A 59 7.54 2.04 -6.01
CA ASN A 59 6.61 1.21 -6.76
C ASN A 59 5.96 2.04 -7.88
N PRO A 60 6.23 1.76 -9.16
CA PRO A 60 5.64 2.50 -10.28
C PRO A 60 4.11 2.54 -10.23
N PHE A 61 3.46 1.45 -9.80
CA PHE A 61 2.00 1.37 -9.73
C PHE A 61 1.38 2.27 -8.65
N LYS A 62 2.18 2.81 -7.71
CA LYS A 62 1.71 3.79 -6.71
C LYS A 62 1.91 5.24 -7.15
N CYS A 63 2.56 5.49 -8.29
CA CYS A 63 2.74 6.83 -8.84
C CYS A 63 1.46 7.32 -9.52
N ALA A 64 1.33 8.63 -9.62
CA ALA A 64 0.25 9.28 -10.34
C ALA A 64 0.21 8.82 -11.81
N ILE A 65 -0.98 8.72 -12.36
CA ILE A 65 -1.15 8.49 -13.80
C ILE A 65 -0.70 9.75 -14.53
N SER A 66 0.23 9.62 -15.47
CA SER A 66 0.84 10.75 -16.19
C SER A 66 1.32 10.33 -17.58
N SER A 67 1.57 11.30 -18.47
CA SER A 67 2.08 11.01 -19.82
C SER A 67 3.54 10.57 -19.80
N GLU A 68 4.30 10.99 -18.79
CA GLU A 68 5.71 10.59 -18.59
C GLU A 68 5.84 9.11 -18.23
N ARG A 69 4.80 8.53 -17.62
CA ARG A 69 4.76 7.12 -17.21
C ARG A 69 3.50 6.45 -17.74
N PRO A 70 3.55 5.89 -18.95
CA PRO A 70 2.38 5.24 -19.55
C PRO A 70 2.10 3.85 -18.94
N GLN A 71 3.00 3.29 -18.13
CA GLN A 71 2.88 1.93 -17.58
C GLN A 71 1.58 1.72 -16.81
N GLN A 72 1.15 2.70 -16.01
CA GLN A 72 -0.09 2.64 -15.24
C GLN A 72 -1.30 2.62 -16.16
N LEU A 73 -1.33 3.45 -17.21
CA LEU A 73 -2.42 3.47 -18.20
C LEU A 73 -2.50 2.18 -18.99
N GLN A 74 -1.36 1.68 -19.49
CA GLN A 74 -1.28 0.41 -20.19
C GLN A 74 -1.75 -0.75 -19.29
N PHE A 75 -1.38 -0.71 -18.01
CA PHE A 75 -1.83 -1.68 -17.03
C PHE A 75 -3.34 -1.58 -16.79
N LEU A 76 -3.91 -0.38 -16.70
CA LEU A 76 -5.35 -0.19 -16.57
C LEU A 76 -6.12 -0.72 -17.78
N GLU A 77 -5.67 -0.46 -19.00
CA GLU A 77 -6.27 -1.03 -20.23
C GLU A 77 -6.24 -2.56 -20.21
N LYS A 78 -5.09 -3.15 -19.85
CA LYS A 78 -4.97 -4.61 -19.67
C LYS A 78 -5.90 -5.13 -18.58
N ALA A 79 -6.01 -4.40 -17.47
CA ALA A 79 -6.89 -4.77 -16.37
C ALA A 79 -8.36 -4.71 -16.78
N ARG A 80 -8.79 -3.69 -17.55
CA ARG A 80 -10.15 -3.60 -18.11
C ARG A 80 -10.47 -4.85 -18.93
N SER A 81 -9.65 -5.18 -19.92
CA SER A 81 -9.86 -6.38 -20.75
C SER A 81 -9.86 -7.67 -19.95
N THR A 82 -9.03 -7.75 -18.90
CA THR A 82 -9.02 -8.90 -17.99
C THR A 82 -10.37 -9.02 -17.28
N PHE A 83 -10.87 -7.93 -16.66
CA PHE A 83 -12.15 -7.92 -15.96
C PHE A 83 -13.36 -8.11 -16.87
N GLU A 84 -13.31 -7.68 -18.13
CA GLU A 84 -14.35 -7.98 -19.13
C GLU A 84 -14.47 -9.49 -19.37
N SER A 85 -13.34 -10.21 -19.43
CA SER A 85 -13.31 -11.66 -19.64
C SER A 85 -13.52 -12.52 -18.39
N LEU A 86 -13.50 -11.92 -17.19
CA LEU A 86 -13.58 -12.67 -15.93
C LEU A 86 -14.98 -13.24 -15.69
N GLU A 87 -15.05 -14.53 -15.39
CA GLU A 87 -16.26 -15.22 -14.97
C GLU A 87 -16.01 -16.05 -13.72
N LYS A 88 -17.00 -16.09 -12.83
CA LYS A 88 -17.02 -16.98 -11.67
C LYS A 88 -17.56 -18.34 -12.09
N ILE A 89 -16.70 -19.34 -12.05
CA ILE A 89 -17.06 -20.74 -12.30
C ILE A 89 -17.49 -21.39 -10.98
N CYS A 90 -18.71 -21.93 -10.94
CA CYS A 90 -19.21 -22.74 -9.83
C CYS A 90 -19.48 -24.16 -10.32
N ILE A 91 -18.89 -25.16 -9.66
CA ILE A 91 -19.16 -26.56 -9.97
C ILE A 91 -20.29 -27.05 -9.04
N LYS A 92 -21.44 -27.39 -9.62
CA LYS A 92 -22.57 -28.01 -8.90
C LYS A 92 -22.99 -29.28 -9.65
N ASN A 93 -23.12 -30.40 -8.95
CA ASN A 93 -23.56 -31.69 -9.52
C ASN A 93 -22.82 -32.09 -10.82
N LYS A 94 -21.48 -31.95 -10.85
CA LYS A 94 -20.62 -32.19 -12.02
C LYS A 94 -20.90 -31.32 -13.25
N LYS A 95 -21.72 -30.27 -13.14
CA LYS A 95 -21.91 -29.24 -14.16
C LYS A 95 -21.21 -27.95 -13.76
N SER A 96 -20.50 -27.34 -14.70
CA SER A 96 -19.93 -26.00 -14.54
C SER A 96 -20.99 -24.95 -14.84
N ILE A 97 -21.28 -24.09 -13.89
CA ILE A 97 -22.15 -22.92 -14.05
C ILE A 97 -21.24 -21.70 -14.02
N THR A 98 -21.26 -20.90 -15.09
CA THR A 98 -20.59 -19.61 -15.13
C THR A 98 -21.55 -18.52 -14.68
N THR A 99 -21.06 -17.61 -13.84
CA THR A 99 -21.79 -16.44 -13.35
C THR A 99 -20.86 -15.25 -13.35
N ARG A 100 -21.40 -14.05 -13.51
CA ARG A 100 -20.62 -12.82 -13.47
C ARG A 100 -21.01 -11.98 -12.25
N PRO A 101 -20.14 -11.85 -11.24
CA PRO A 101 -20.37 -10.95 -10.12
C PRO A 101 -20.46 -9.49 -10.58
N LEU A 102 -21.42 -8.74 -10.03
CA LEU A 102 -21.61 -7.30 -10.36
C LEU A 102 -20.38 -6.45 -10.10
N CYS A 103 -19.52 -6.84 -9.15
CA CYS A 103 -18.28 -6.12 -8.88
C CYS A 103 -17.27 -6.17 -10.03
N PHE A 104 -17.37 -7.15 -10.94
CA PHE A 104 -16.50 -7.21 -12.12
C PHE A 104 -16.87 -6.12 -13.11
N ASP A 105 -18.17 -5.88 -13.32
CA ASP A 105 -18.65 -4.76 -14.15
C ASP A 105 -18.34 -3.42 -13.50
N GLY A 106 -18.54 -3.31 -12.17
CA GLY A 106 -18.16 -2.13 -11.42
C GLY A 106 -16.66 -1.80 -11.54
N MET A 107 -15.80 -2.82 -11.60
CA MET A 107 -14.36 -2.62 -11.84
C MET A 107 -14.10 -2.13 -13.27
N CYS A 108 -14.73 -2.71 -14.28
CA CYS A 108 -14.63 -2.21 -15.67
C CYS A 108 -15.05 -0.74 -15.77
N TRP A 109 -16.17 -0.36 -15.16
CA TRP A 109 -16.66 1.02 -15.14
C TRP A 109 -15.70 1.96 -14.42
N THR A 110 -15.16 1.56 -13.28
CA THR A 110 -14.19 2.35 -12.51
C THR A 110 -12.93 2.62 -13.35
N ILE A 111 -12.36 1.56 -13.93
CA ILE A 111 -11.16 1.66 -14.76
C ILE A 111 -11.42 2.57 -15.97
N ASN A 112 -12.52 2.33 -16.69
CA ASN A 112 -12.87 3.13 -17.86
C ASN A 112 -13.07 4.62 -17.50
N SER A 113 -13.76 4.90 -16.40
CA SER A 113 -14.00 6.27 -15.94
C SER A 113 -12.71 6.99 -15.59
N ILE A 114 -11.75 6.32 -14.96
CA ILE A 114 -10.45 6.92 -14.62
C ILE A 114 -9.65 7.23 -15.89
N ILE A 115 -9.64 6.31 -16.86
CA ILE A 115 -8.95 6.54 -18.15
C ILE A 115 -9.58 7.73 -18.88
N MET A 116 -10.91 7.78 -18.98
CA MET A 116 -11.62 8.89 -19.60
C MET A 116 -11.35 10.22 -18.88
N LEU A 117 -11.47 10.24 -17.55
CA LEU A 117 -11.19 11.42 -16.75
C LEU A 117 -9.76 11.91 -16.93
N TYR A 118 -8.78 11.02 -16.92
CA TYR A 118 -7.38 11.39 -17.16
C TYR A 118 -7.20 12.04 -18.54
N ASN A 119 -7.79 11.46 -19.59
CA ASN A 119 -7.70 12.03 -20.94
C ASN A 119 -8.33 13.43 -20.98
N GLU A 120 -9.50 13.64 -20.38
CA GLU A 120 -10.13 14.95 -20.28
C GLU A 120 -9.26 15.96 -19.51
N GLN A 121 -8.70 15.57 -18.37
CA GLN A 121 -7.81 16.45 -17.60
C GLN A 121 -6.53 16.79 -18.38
N LYS A 122 -6.02 15.85 -19.16
CA LYS A 122 -4.85 16.08 -20.02
C LYS A 122 -5.15 17.11 -21.12
N GLU A 123 -6.30 17.03 -21.78
CA GLU A 123 -6.72 18.02 -22.79
C GLU A 123 -6.86 19.43 -22.19
N ILE A 124 -7.22 19.54 -20.90
CA ILE A 124 -7.28 20.82 -20.17
C ILE A 124 -5.87 21.36 -19.82
N GLY A 125 -4.84 20.51 -19.85
CA GLY A 125 -3.45 20.89 -19.57
C GLY A 125 -2.89 20.34 -18.25
N TYR A 126 -3.62 19.46 -17.55
CA TYR A 126 -3.07 18.78 -16.38
C TYR A 126 -2.12 17.65 -16.79
N THR A 127 -0.99 17.54 -16.09
CA THR A 127 0.08 16.58 -16.44
C THR A 127 -0.11 15.21 -15.80
N TYR A 128 -0.87 15.13 -14.70
CA TYR A 128 -1.12 13.90 -13.96
C TYR A 128 -2.46 13.91 -13.22
N ILE A 129 -2.91 12.73 -12.78
CA ILE A 129 -4.04 12.56 -11.86
C ILE A 129 -3.69 11.63 -10.69
N LEU A 130 -4.13 12.01 -9.49
CA LEU A 130 -4.02 11.22 -8.26
C LEU A 130 -5.33 10.46 -8.03
N THR A 131 -5.33 9.17 -8.31
CA THR A 131 -6.51 8.31 -8.23
C THR A 131 -7.00 8.11 -6.80
N GLY A 132 -6.13 8.19 -5.79
CA GLY A 132 -6.53 8.14 -4.38
C GLY A 132 -7.39 9.33 -3.93
N ARG A 133 -7.51 10.39 -4.75
CA ARG A 133 -8.46 11.49 -4.53
C ARG A 133 -9.86 11.23 -5.10
N LEU A 134 -10.05 10.12 -5.81
CA LEU A 134 -11.31 9.76 -6.47
C LEU A 134 -12.12 8.72 -5.68
N ASN A 135 -11.63 8.28 -4.52
CA ASN A 135 -12.32 7.34 -3.65
C ASN A 135 -13.19 8.05 -2.58
N SER A 136 -14.03 7.29 -1.88
CA SER A 136 -14.90 7.80 -0.81
C SER A 136 -14.22 7.88 0.56
N ASP A 137 -12.93 7.54 0.68
CA ASP A 137 -12.24 7.40 1.96
C ASP A 137 -12.27 8.71 2.76
N VAL A 138 -12.13 9.84 2.09
CA VAL A 138 -12.18 11.17 2.74
C VAL A 138 -13.54 11.39 3.42
N ILE A 139 -14.63 10.99 2.77
CA ILE A 139 -15.99 11.14 3.31
C ILE A 139 -16.20 10.13 4.45
N GLU A 140 -15.74 8.89 4.31
CA GLU A 140 -15.83 7.86 5.35
C GLU A 140 -15.04 8.23 6.62
N ASN A 141 -13.84 8.78 6.44
CA ASN A 141 -13.02 9.33 7.53
C ASN A 141 -13.74 10.51 8.20
N THR A 142 -14.37 11.38 7.42
CA THR A 142 -15.18 12.50 7.95
C THR A 142 -16.36 11.98 8.79
N PHE A 143 -17.03 10.91 8.38
CA PHE A 143 -18.08 10.30 9.20
C PHE A 143 -17.55 9.72 10.51
N SER A 144 -16.33 9.21 10.54
CA SER A 144 -15.70 8.75 11.79
C SER A 144 -15.48 9.89 12.78
N VAL A 145 -15.05 11.07 12.30
CA VAL A 145 -14.94 12.29 13.14
C VAL A 145 -16.30 12.67 13.74
N PHE A 146 -17.37 12.62 12.94
CA PHE A 146 -18.70 12.96 13.44
C PHE A 146 -19.24 11.97 14.47
N ARG A 147 -18.96 10.67 14.30
CA ARG A 147 -19.29 9.64 15.30
C ARG A 147 -18.50 9.84 16.60
N GLN A 148 -17.23 10.23 16.51
CA GLN A 148 -16.38 10.45 17.69
C GLN A 148 -16.85 11.63 18.55
N ARG A 149 -17.34 12.72 17.93
CA ARG A 149 -17.88 13.89 18.65
C ARG A 149 -19.12 13.58 19.50
N GLY A 150 -19.81 12.48 19.24
CA GLY A 150 -20.95 12.00 20.05
C GLY A 150 -20.54 11.28 21.34
N GLY A 151 -19.25 11.15 21.64
CA GLY A 151 -18.74 10.36 22.76
C GLY A 151 -19.13 8.89 22.62
N TYR A 152 -19.89 8.37 23.57
CA TYR A 152 -20.40 6.98 23.53
C TYR A 152 -21.55 6.77 22.52
N ASN A 153 -22.04 7.83 21.86
CA ASN A 153 -23.07 7.70 20.84
C ASN A 153 -22.48 7.42 19.45
N ARG A 154 -22.27 6.13 19.14
CA ARG A 154 -21.78 5.67 17.83
C ARG A 154 -22.72 5.96 16.66
N ASN A 155 -24.02 6.12 16.92
CA ASN A 155 -25.06 6.29 15.91
C ASN A 155 -25.80 7.62 16.15
N PRO A 156 -25.21 8.77 15.75
CA PRO A 156 -25.82 10.07 15.97
C PRO A 156 -27.17 10.17 15.24
N THR A 157 -28.15 10.80 15.88
CA THR A 157 -29.41 11.16 15.19
C THR A 157 -29.13 12.21 14.11
N ALA A 158 -30.02 12.35 13.13
CA ALA A 158 -29.91 13.37 12.09
C ALA A 158 -29.74 14.80 12.67
N ARG A 159 -30.39 15.09 13.82
CA ARG A 159 -30.24 16.37 14.53
C ARG A 159 -28.83 16.57 15.08
N ILE A 160 -28.24 15.53 15.67
CA ILE A 160 -26.87 15.56 16.19
C ILE A 160 -25.89 15.73 15.03
N PHE A 161 -26.00 14.90 13.98
CA PHE A 161 -25.18 15.01 12.78
C PHE A 161 -25.21 16.42 12.19
N ARG A 162 -26.41 16.98 11.96
CA ARG A 162 -26.57 18.35 11.42
C ARG A 162 -25.87 19.40 12.30
N THR A 163 -25.99 19.27 13.62
CA THR A 163 -25.38 20.22 14.57
C THR A 163 -23.86 20.09 14.54
N THR A 164 -23.34 18.87 14.56
CA THR A 164 -21.91 18.56 14.50
C THR A 164 -21.28 19.00 13.19
N PHE A 165 -21.95 18.75 12.06
CA PHE A 165 -21.51 19.22 10.74
C PHE A 165 -21.43 20.74 10.69
N ARG A 166 -22.49 21.43 11.13
CA ARG A 166 -22.53 22.90 11.17
C ARG A 166 -21.41 23.49 12.03
N LEU A 167 -21.13 22.88 13.19
CA LEU A 167 -20.03 23.30 14.06
C LEU A 167 -18.68 23.09 13.37
N ASN A 168 -18.42 21.93 12.77
CA ASN A 168 -17.18 21.69 12.02
C ASN A 168 -17.00 22.70 10.88
N ALA A 169 -18.03 22.92 10.06
CA ALA A 169 -17.95 23.87 8.94
C ALA A 169 -17.65 25.29 9.41
N LYS A 170 -18.32 25.76 10.48
CA LYS A 170 -18.01 27.07 11.07
C LYS A 170 -16.59 27.15 11.57
N MET A 171 -16.11 26.12 12.27
CA MET A 171 -14.78 26.14 12.84
C MET A 171 -13.66 26.10 11.81
N CYS A 172 -13.84 25.35 10.72
CA CYS A 172 -12.81 25.21 9.69
C CYS A 172 -12.80 26.35 8.67
N LEU A 173 -13.92 27.07 8.48
CA LEU A 173 -14.06 28.07 7.42
C LEU A 173 -14.12 29.52 7.91
N MET A 174 -14.50 29.76 9.17
CA MET A 174 -14.53 31.12 9.71
C MET A 174 -13.12 31.58 10.05
N LYS A 175 -12.75 32.75 9.54
CA LYS A 175 -11.54 33.49 9.95
C LYS A 175 -11.97 34.82 10.56
N PRO A 176 -11.26 35.34 11.58
CA PRO A 176 -11.50 36.70 12.05
C PRO A 176 -11.30 37.69 10.90
N SER A 177 -12.10 38.76 10.88
CA SER A 177 -12.00 39.79 9.84
C SER A 177 -10.68 40.54 9.95
N PHE A 178 -10.08 40.90 8.80
CA PHE A 178 -8.86 41.72 8.77
C PHE A 178 -9.03 43.09 9.46
N SER A 179 -10.26 43.61 9.54
CA SER A 179 -10.61 44.85 10.22
C SER A 179 -11.06 44.64 11.68
N SER A 180 -10.70 43.52 12.30
CA SER A 180 -11.00 43.29 13.72
C SER A 180 -10.24 44.31 14.57
N ASN A 181 -10.91 44.92 15.54
CA ASN A 181 -10.31 45.89 16.46
C ASN A 181 -9.43 45.22 17.54
N CYS A 182 -9.31 43.89 17.53
CA CYS A 182 -8.49 43.12 18.45
C CYS A 182 -7.20 42.69 17.73
N GLU A 183 -6.07 42.89 18.38
CA GLU A 183 -4.79 42.31 17.95
C GLU A 183 -4.89 40.79 17.90
N PRO A 184 -4.23 40.11 16.95
CA PRO A 184 -4.17 38.66 16.93
C PRO A 184 -3.52 38.17 18.22
N ASP A 185 -4.25 37.39 19.01
CA ASP A 185 -3.67 36.61 20.09
C ASP A 185 -2.98 35.37 19.50
N ASN A 186 -1.90 34.90 20.13
CA ASN A 186 -1.24 33.65 19.74
C ASN A 186 -2.05 32.41 20.17
N ASP A 187 -3.35 32.56 20.40
CA ASP A 187 -4.21 31.50 20.89
C ASP A 187 -4.72 30.67 19.71
N THR A 188 -4.39 29.38 19.73
CA THR A 188 -4.95 28.42 18.80
C THR A 188 -6.33 28.00 19.30
N HIS A 189 -7.32 27.97 18.40
CA HIS A 189 -8.64 27.54 18.80
C HIS A 189 -8.56 26.08 19.27
N LEU A 190 -9.05 25.77 20.48
CA LEU A 190 -8.93 24.44 21.11
C LEU A 190 -9.45 23.28 20.22
N MET A 191 -10.31 23.60 19.25
CA MET A 191 -10.91 22.65 18.29
C MET A 191 -10.33 22.73 16.86
N THR A 192 -9.42 23.67 16.57
CA THR A 192 -8.60 23.62 15.35
C THR A 192 -7.42 22.72 15.66
N ASN A 193 -7.52 21.46 15.25
CA ASN A 193 -6.37 20.57 15.24
C ASN A 193 -5.39 21.09 14.18
N GLU A 194 -4.57 22.08 14.53
CA GLU A 194 -3.36 22.39 13.75
C GLU A 194 -2.38 21.21 13.80
N ASP A 195 -2.48 20.37 14.83
CA ASP A 195 -1.79 19.08 14.94
C ASP A 195 -2.29 18.00 13.96
N ASN A 196 -3.33 18.28 13.17
CA ASN A 196 -3.76 17.44 12.04
C ASN A 196 -3.16 17.92 10.71
N GLU A 197 -2.03 18.63 10.70
CA GLU A 197 -1.04 18.29 9.68
C GLU A 197 -0.88 16.77 9.80
N THR A 198 -1.36 16.06 8.80
CA THR A 198 -1.06 14.65 8.61
C THR A 198 0.45 14.53 8.53
N LYS A 199 1.11 14.40 9.69
CA LYS A 199 2.15 13.41 9.86
C LYS A 199 1.46 12.13 9.46
N LEU A 200 1.56 11.80 8.17
CA LEU A 200 1.70 10.44 7.75
C LEU A 200 2.81 9.90 8.65
N ILE A 201 2.42 9.39 9.81
CA ILE A 201 3.28 8.53 10.59
C ILE A 201 3.40 7.33 9.67
N ASP A 202 4.43 7.37 8.83
CA ASP A 202 5.15 6.17 8.49
C ASP A 202 5.38 5.48 9.83
N THR A 203 4.62 4.43 10.07
CA THR A 203 4.95 3.41 11.07
C THR A 203 6.21 2.67 10.61
N ASP A 204 7.30 3.41 10.38
CA ASP A 204 8.61 2.98 10.79
C ASP A 204 8.65 3.25 12.28
N SER A 205 8.20 2.27 13.05
CA SER A 205 8.39 2.23 14.49
C SER A 205 9.89 2.19 14.77
N SER A 206 10.53 3.36 14.81
CA SER A 206 11.77 3.57 15.53
C SER A 206 11.46 3.46 17.02
N PHE A 207 11.29 2.23 17.48
CA PHE A 207 11.46 1.92 18.89
C PHE A 207 12.94 2.18 19.21
N SER A 208 13.24 3.38 19.69
CA SER A 208 14.43 3.62 20.49
C SER A 208 14.21 2.99 21.87
N SER A 209 14.12 1.66 21.92
CA SER A 209 14.39 0.93 23.14
C SER A 209 15.90 0.88 23.29
N SER A 210 16.44 1.73 24.15
CA SER A 210 17.78 1.54 24.73
C SER A 210 17.73 0.33 25.65
N SER A 211 17.56 -0.86 25.07
CA SER A 211 17.81 -2.12 25.75
C SER A 211 19.28 -2.42 25.54
N SER A 212 20.02 -2.41 26.63
CA SER A 212 21.40 -2.89 26.74
C SER A 212 21.51 -4.20 25.98
N ILE A 213 22.17 -4.18 24.82
CA ILE A 213 22.49 -5.40 24.07
C ILE A 213 23.54 -6.09 24.93
N SER A 214 23.13 -7.10 25.70
CA SER A 214 24.05 -8.09 26.21
C SER A 214 24.72 -8.71 24.99
N MET A 215 26.01 -8.46 24.85
CA MET A 215 26.84 -9.04 23.79
C MET A 215 26.83 -10.55 24.00
N LEU A 216 25.90 -11.24 23.31
CA LEU A 216 25.92 -12.68 23.20
C LEU A 216 27.23 -13.02 22.51
N SER A 217 28.10 -13.72 23.23
CA SER A 217 29.28 -14.34 22.68
C SER A 217 28.85 -15.23 21.51
N ILE A 218 29.10 -14.75 20.30
CA ILE A 218 28.93 -15.55 19.08
C ILE A 218 30.05 -16.60 19.15
N ASP A 219 29.68 -17.81 19.56
CA ASP A 219 30.56 -18.96 19.42
C ASP A 219 30.89 -19.13 17.93
N ASN A 220 32.18 -19.00 17.61
CA ASN A 220 32.73 -18.99 16.26
C ASN A 220 32.78 -20.39 15.61
N SER A 221 31.91 -21.32 16.01
CA SER A 221 31.79 -22.63 15.38
C SER A 221 30.61 -22.64 14.40
N LEU A 222 30.70 -21.84 13.35
CA LEU A 222 29.85 -22.01 12.18
C LEU A 222 30.53 -23.02 11.26
N GLU A 223 30.23 -24.30 11.45
CA GLU A 223 30.37 -25.25 10.36
C GLU A 223 29.47 -24.74 9.22
N GLU A 224 30.06 -24.44 8.05
CA GLU A 224 29.34 -24.09 6.83
C GLU A 224 28.53 -25.30 6.35
N GLN A 225 27.42 -25.59 7.02
CA GLN A 225 26.40 -26.44 6.45
C GLN A 225 25.74 -25.66 5.31
N GLU A 226 25.67 -26.25 4.12
CA GLU A 226 24.91 -25.67 3.01
C GLU A 226 23.50 -25.35 3.51
N ALA A 227 23.17 -24.06 3.54
CA ALA A 227 21.92 -23.60 4.11
C ALA A 227 20.75 -24.24 3.35
N VAL A 228 19.91 -24.98 4.08
CA VAL A 228 18.71 -25.62 3.52
C VAL A 228 17.84 -24.55 2.86
N ILE A 229 17.52 -24.73 1.59
CA ILE A 229 16.68 -23.77 0.85
C ILE A 229 15.23 -23.94 1.29
N ASN A 230 14.73 -22.97 2.05
CA ASN A 230 13.34 -22.89 2.50
C ASN A 230 12.90 -21.42 2.61
N LEU A 231 11.61 -21.17 2.83
CA LEU A 231 11.08 -19.81 2.93
C LEU A 231 11.71 -19.04 4.08
N GLU A 232 12.01 -19.69 5.20
CA GLU A 232 12.60 -19.07 6.38
C GLU A 232 13.99 -18.49 6.06
N ASN A 233 14.86 -19.28 5.45
CA ASN A 233 16.21 -18.84 5.06
C ASN A 233 16.17 -17.81 3.93
N CYS A 234 15.21 -17.89 3.00
CA CYS A 234 14.96 -16.83 2.03
C CYS A 234 14.52 -15.53 2.72
N SER A 235 13.70 -15.62 3.77
CA SER A 235 13.24 -14.48 4.56
C SER A 235 14.36 -13.86 5.39
N ASN A 236 15.21 -14.69 6.00
CA ASN A 236 16.40 -14.28 6.72
C ASN A 236 17.38 -13.55 5.78
N THR A 237 17.60 -14.08 4.58
CA THR A 237 18.46 -13.44 3.56
C THR A 237 17.92 -12.08 3.14
N TYR A 238 16.61 -11.98 2.87
CA TYR A 238 15.94 -10.71 2.56
C TYR A 238 16.09 -9.69 3.69
N PHE A 239 15.86 -10.11 4.94
CA PHE A 239 15.92 -9.23 6.10
C PHE A 239 17.35 -8.80 6.43
N ALA A 240 18.32 -9.71 6.34
CA ALA A 240 19.74 -9.40 6.49
C ALA A 240 20.21 -8.37 5.45
N GLY A 241 19.80 -8.53 4.19
CA GLY A 241 20.08 -7.56 3.13
C GLY A 241 19.47 -6.18 3.42
N TYR A 242 18.24 -6.13 3.94
CA TYR A 242 17.62 -4.87 4.37
C TYR A 242 18.39 -4.18 5.51
N LEU A 243 18.82 -4.94 6.52
CA LEU A 243 19.63 -4.41 7.62
C LEU A 243 20.99 -3.92 7.13
N ALA A 244 21.67 -4.68 6.27
CA ALA A 244 22.92 -4.28 5.65
C ALA A 244 22.78 -2.95 4.89
N MET A 245 21.75 -2.82 4.04
CA MET A 245 21.45 -1.58 3.33
C MET A 245 21.26 -0.40 4.30
N LYS A 246 20.47 -0.57 5.38
CA LYS A 246 20.26 0.51 6.37
C LYS A 246 21.54 0.87 7.12
N CYS A 247 22.39 -0.10 7.45
CA CYS A 247 23.68 0.13 8.07
C CYS A 247 24.62 0.91 7.15
N LEU A 248 24.72 0.53 5.87
CA LEU A 248 25.57 1.20 4.90
C LEU A 248 25.16 2.66 4.69
N LEU A 249 23.86 2.92 4.54
CA LEU A 249 23.31 4.28 4.42
C LEU A 249 23.61 5.17 5.66
N LYS A 250 23.73 4.57 6.84
CA LYS A 250 23.94 5.30 8.09
C LYS A 250 25.42 5.53 8.42
N PHE A 251 26.27 4.54 8.19
CA PHE A 251 27.63 4.52 8.73
C PHE A 251 28.73 4.72 7.67
N SER A 252 28.43 4.61 6.37
CA SER A 252 29.37 4.91 5.27
C SER A 252 30.76 4.25 5.42
N CYS A 253 30.81 3.01 5.89
CA CYS A 253 32.07 2.27 6.14
C CYS A 253 32.42 1.36 4.95
N SER A 254 33.55 1.63 4.30
CA SER A 254 34.03 0.86 3.12
C SER A 254 34.33 -0.60 3.43
N ASN A 255 34.85 -0.91 4.62
CA ASN A 255 35.13 -2.29 5.01
C ASN A 255 33.82 -3.09 5.20
N CYS A 256 32.81 -2.46 5.80
CA CYS A 256 31.49 -3.10 5.95
C CYS A 256 30.82 -3.31 4.59
N GLU A 257 31.00 -2.38 3.65
CA GLU A 257 30.49 -2.51 2.29
C GLU A 257 31.07 -3.74 1.59
N GLN A 258 32.38 -3.93 1.64
CA GLN A 258 33.05 -5.09 1.05
C GLN A 258 32.63 -6.42 1.71
N LEU A 259 32.30 -6.41 3.00
CA LEU A 259 31.87 -7.61 3.73
C LEU A 259 30.39 -7.94 3.53
N MET A 260 29.52 -6.92 3.37
CA MET A 260 28.07 -7.10 3.32
C MET A 260 27.49 -7.16 1.92
N ILE A 261 28.20 -6.63 0.91
CA ILE A 261 27.74 -6.64 -0.49
C ILE A 261 28.42 -7.80 -1.22
N LYS A 262 27.63 -8.58 -1.96
CA LYS A 262 28.18 -9.59 -2.88
C LYS A 262 28.92 -8.92 -4.03
N SER A 263 30.10 -9.44 -4.36
CA SER A 263 30.87 -9.04 -5.53
C SER A 263 30.22 -9.49 -6.85
N ASP A 264 29.45 -10.58 -6.82
CA ASP A 264 28.87 -11.20 -8.00
C ASP A 264 27.34 -11.05 -8.04
N ASN A 265 26.81 -10.73 -9.23
CA ASN A 265 25.37 -10.66 -9.52
C ASN A 265 24.73 -12.03 -9.78
N ILE A 266 25.37 -13.13 -9.35
CA ILE A 266 24.85 -14.48 -9.59
C ILE A 266 23.71 -14.76 -8.59
N PRO A 267 22.48 -14.98 -9.07
CA PRO A 267 21.34 -15.19 -8.18
C PRO A 267 21.49 -16.49 -7.41
N ASN A 268 21.45 -16.40 -6.09
CA ASN A 268 21.39 -17.57 -5.20
C ASN A 268 19.92 -17.98 -4.99
N GLN A 269 19.66 -19.27 -4.81
CA GLN A 269 18.32 -19.78 -4.50
C GLN A 269 17.75 -19.19 -3.20
N LEU A 270 18.60 -18.79 -2.25
CA LEU A 270 18.18 -18.05 -1.04
C LEU A 270 17.63 -16.64 -1.33
N GLU A 271 17.84 -16.13 -2.54
CA GLU A 271 17.40 -14.79 -2.96
C GLU A 271 16.05 -14.82 -3.68
N TYR A 272 15.39 -15.97 -3.78
CA TYR A 272 14.08 -16.09 -4.44
C TYR A 272 13.07 -15.07 -3.92
N LEU A 273 13.05 -14.80 -2.61
CA LEU A 273 12.13 -13.81 -2.04
C LEU A 273 12.47 -12.38 -2.48
N ILE A 274 13.75 -12.04 -2.62
CA ILE A 274 14.20 -10.72 -3.11
C ILE A 274 13.74 -10.55 -4.56
N PHE A 275 14.02 -11.53 -5.41
CA PHE A 275 13.59 -11.53 -6.80
C PHE A 275 12.06 -11.39 -6.92
N CYS A 276 11.30 -12.17 -6.14
CA CYS A 276 9.84 -12.14 -6.20
C CYS A 276 9.21 -10.84 -5.67
N LYS A 277 9.92 -10.09 -4.81
CA LYS A 277 9.44 -8.82 -4.25
C LYS A 277 9.73 -7.62 -5.13
N ASN A 278 10.75 -7.70 -5.98
CA ASN A 278 11.11 -6.61 -6.87
C ASN A 278 9.95 -6.25 -7.82
N TYR A 279 9.83 -4.96 -8.11
CA TYR A 279 8.90 -4.47 -9.11
C TYR A 279 9.56 -4.58 -10.48
N ASP A 280 8.88 -5.22 -11.43
CA ASP A 280 9.31 -5.20 -12.82
C ASP A 280 9.40 -3.74 -13.27
N SER A 281 10.63 -3.28 -13.51
CA SER A 281 10.95 -1.91 -13.92
C SER A 281 10.70 -1.73 -15.41
#